data_AF-A0A3C1I0Q6-F1
#
_entry.id   AF-A0A3C1I0Q6-F1
#
_cell.length_a   1.000
_cell.length_b   1.000
_cell.length_c   1.000
_cell.angle_alpha   90.00
_cell.angle_beta   90.00
_cell.angle_gamma   90.00
#
_symmetry.space_group_name_H-M   'P 1'
#
loop_
_entity.id
_entity.type
_entity.pdbx_description
1 polymer ?
#
loop_
_entity_poly.entity_id
_entity_poly.type
_entity_poly.pdbx_seq_one_letter_code
_entity_poly.pdbx_strand_id
1 'polypeptide(L)'
;MSTVRHLEIKISEAGPTNMRVEPAVLQDSLKSLLKQGEVIEVDTVQTGNLKFYGLNDFGKPGDIARLRAFKDWHNMFLNFSQKNEHCGLILEKLLFDTVDNDLYHVIGAGPQFDDNGDLIKLPGAEVLSYGGKLIYKVESGAGFDQFLIHKDTDIPMGIEAKNKREWIYPASLEVWRMIARACTLECLPILVSRKLSYITRAGFFSNFGILGFQSQFQYFSNSVNALSKYRFKQNVIAKERLGFADIKLVKPTDTPPNHFLHFFNNILPAHVETYYNKFMENKDILSKYAIEKGMAENNMSQRDRYKLYQEFKEEAEYEDIDWEENNAETDPFDDGEDQFEFK
;
A
#
# COMPACT_ATOMS: atom_id res chain seq x y z
N MET A 1 5.13 16.96 -19.41
CA MET A 1 5.12 15.51 -19.63
C MET A 1 5.00 14.79 -18.32
N SER A 2 4.10 13.82 -18.26
CA SER A 2 3.86 12.97 -17.09
C SER A 2 3.25 11.64 -17.55
N THR A 3 3.46 10.54 -16.83
CA THR A 3 2.62 9.34 -16.98
C THR A 3 1.26 9.59 -16.31
N VAL A 4 0.21 8.78 -16.58
CA VAL A 4 -1.07 8.90 -15.82
C VAL A 4 -0.77 8.88 -14.33
N ARG A 5 0.07 7.95 -13.91
CA ARG A 5 0.47 7.78 -12.52
C ARG A 5 1.25 8.96 -11.95
N HIS A 6 2.07 9.63 -12.76
CA HIS A 6 2.75 10.85 -12.34
C HIS A 6 1.78 12.04 -12.27
N LEU A 7 0.78 12.12 -13.15
CA LEU A 7 -0.31 13.10 -13.01
C LEU A 7 -1.12 12.82 -11.74
N GLU A 8 -1.47 11.57 -11.49
CA GLU A 8 -2.12 11.12 -10.26
C GLU A 8 -1.31 11.53 -9.04
N ILE A 9 0.01 11.31 -9.02
CA ILE A 9 0.87 11.75 -7.92
C ILE A 9 0.85 13.27 -7.79
N LYS A 10 1.13 14.03 -8.86
CA LYS A 10 1.21 15.49 -8.76
C LYS A 10 -0.11 16.14 -8.38
N ILE A 11 -1.23 15.57 -8.79
CA ILE A 11 -2.57 16.13 -8.53
C ILE A 11 -3.09 15.61 -7.19
N SER A 12 -2.97 14.32 -6.88
CA SER A 12 -3.34 13.77 -5.57
C SER A 12 -2.40 14.19 -4.44
N GLU A 13 -1.23 14.75 -4.72
CA GLU A 13 -0.35 15.35 -3.71
C GLU A 13 -0.39 16.88 -3.74
N ALA A 14 -1.08 17.49 -4.71
CA ALA A 14 -1.38 18.91 -4.71
C ALA A 14 -2.64 19.17 -3.87
N GLY A 15 -2.45 19.88 -2.76
CA GLY A 15 -3.53 20.27 -1.85
C GLY A 15 -3.49 19.55 -0.49
N PRO A 16 -4.34 19.97 0.46
CA PRO A 16 -4.47 19.36 1.78
C PRO A 16 -4.78 17.85 1.70
N THR A 17 -4.38 17.06 2.71
CA THR A 17 -4.47 15.58 2.69
C THR A 17 -5.91 15.08 2.49
N ASN A 18 -6.89 15.77 3.05
CA ASN A 18 -8.33 15.50 2.92
C ASN A 18 -8.96 15.98 1.59
N MET A 19 -8.23 16.76 0.77
CA MET A 19 -8.71 17.29 -0.51
C MET A 19 -8.01 16.64 -1.72
N ARG A 20 -7.30 15.54 -1.49
CA ARG A 20 -6.53 14.86 -2.52
C ARG A 20 -7.47 14.17 -3.51
N VAL A 21 -7.34 14.51 -4.79
CA VAL A 21 -8.20 13.98 -5.86
C VAL A 21 -7.98 12.48 -6.03
N GLU A 22 -9.08 11.71 -6.08
CA GLU A 22 -9.02 10.29 -6.38
C GLU A 22 -8.53 10.03 -7.82
N PRO A 23 -7.67 9.02 -8.03
CA PRO A 23 -7.16 8.67 -9.36
C PRO A 23 -8.23 8.47 -10.45
N ALA A 24 -9.41 7.94 -10.08
CA ALA A 24 -10.49 7.68 -11.03
C ALA A 24 -10.95 8.97 -11.74
N VAL A 25 -11.10 10.07 -11.00
CA VAL A 25 -11.48 11.40 -11.53
C VAL A 25 -10.44 11.91 -12.53
N LEU A 26 -9.16 11.60 -12.30
CA LEU A 26 -8.06 12.03 -13.15
C LEU A 26 -8.03 11.28 -14.47
N GLN A 27 -8.44 10.01 -14.48
CA GLN A 27 -8.50 9.22 -15.71
C GLN A 27 -9.57 9.77 -16.67
N ASP A 28 -10.75 10.13 -16.16
CA ASP A 28 -11.81 10.68 -17.01
C ASP A 28 -11.50 12.09 -17.50
N SER A 29 -10.89 12.91 -16.65
CA SER A 29 -10.34 14.21 -17.04
C SER A 29 -9.29 14.08 -18.15
N LEU A 30 -8.35 13.13 -18.01
CA LEU A 30 -7.31 12.87 -19.01
C LEU A 30 -7.90 12.37 -20.33
N LYS A 31 -8.89 11.47 -20.31
CA LYS A 31 -9.61 11.02 -21.51
C LYS A 31 -10.30 12.19 -22.22
N SER A 32 -10.91 13.10 -21.46
CA SER A 32 -11.54 14.30 -22.01
C SER A 32 -10.53 15.21 -22.71
N LEU A 33 -9.38 15.49 -22.06
CA LEU A 33 -8.31 16.31 -22.63
C LEU A 33 -7.67 15.67 -23.88
N LEU A 34 -7.51 14.35 -23.90
CA LEU A 34 -7.06 13.60 -25.07
C LEU A 34 -8.06 13.72 -26.23
N LYS A 35 -9.37 13.59 -25.94
CA LYS A 35 -10.43 13.73 -26.95
C LYS A 35 -10.50 15.15 -27.52
N GLN A 36 -10.23 16.16 -26.71
CA GLN A 36 -10.16 17.56 -27.12
C GLN A 36 -8.88 17.92 -27.88
N GLY A 37 -7.85 17.05 -27.85
CA GLY A 37 -6.57 17.31 -28.49
C GLY A 37 -5.71 18.33 -27.76
N GLU A 38 -5.98 18.59 -26.48
CA GLU A 38 -5.17 19.45 -25.60
C GLU A 38 -3.95 18.72 -25.05
N VAL A 39 -4.11 17.40 -24.85
CA VAL A 39 -3.07 16.47 -24.42
C VAL A 39 -2.89 15.41 -25.51
N ILE A 40 -1.65 14.98 -25.72
CA ILE A 40 -1.31 13.89 -26.63
C ILE A 40 -0.53 12.79 -25.90
N GLU A 41 -0.68 11.56 -26.37
CA GLU A 41 0.14 10.43 -25.94
C GLU A 41 1.50 10.51 -26.64
N VAL A 42 2.56 10.62 -25.85
CA VAL A 42 3.93 10.81 -26.32
C VAL A 42 4.66 9.48 -26.26
N ASP A 43 4.80 8.83 -27.41
CA ASP A 43 5.66 7.66 -27.65
C ASP A 43 5.37 6.41 -26.78
N THR A 44 4.69 5.43 -27.38
CA THR A 44 4.36 4.11 -26.81
C THR A 44 5.38 3.01 -27.13
N VAL A 45 6.38 3.27 -27.98
CA VAL A 45 6.99 2.21 -28.79
C VAL A 45 8.19 1.53 -28.11
N GLN A 46 8.77 2.10 -27.04
CA GLN A 46 10.05 1.60 -26.48
C GLN A 46 10.09 1.33 -24.97
N THR A 47 9.05 1.61 -24.19
CA THR A 47 9.11 1.53 -22.70
C THR A 47 7.99 0.68 -22.09
N GLY A 48 7.69 -0.48 -22.69
CA GLY A 48 6.62 -1.35 -22.21
C GLY A 48 5.25 -0.65 -22.21
N ASN A 49 4.31 -1.14 -21.40
CA ASN A 49 2.95 -0.60 -21.30
C ASN A 49 2.85 0.79 -20.64
N LEU A 50 3.97 1.51 -20.43
CA LEU A 50 3.96 2.81 -19.76
C LEU A 50 3.68 3.93 -20.76
N LYS A 51 2.53 4.59 -20.60
CA LYS A 51 2.10 5.71 -21.42
C LYS A 51 2.57 7.04 -20.84
N PHE A 52 3.18 7.88 -21.67
CA PHE A 52 3.50 9.27 -21.34
C PHE A 52 2.53 10.21 -22.03
N TYR A 53 2.20 11.30 -21.36
CA TYR A 53 1.29 12.33 -21.84
C TYR A 53 2.01 13.68 -21.86
N GLY A 54 1.83 14.43 -22.94
CA GLY A 54 2.38 15.78 -23.15
C GLY A 54 1.29 16.72 -23.64
N LEU A 55 1.56 18.02 -23.59
CA LEU A 55 0.70 19.01 -24.26
C LEU A 55 0.73 18.79 -25.77
N ASN A 56 -0.29 19.24 -26.49
CA ASN A 56 -0.40 19.07 -27.94
C ASN A 56 0.75 19.69 -28.75
N ASP A 57 1.46 20.65 -28.18
CA ASP A 57 2.64 21.29 -28.76
C ASP A 57 3.97 20.60 -28.40
N PHE A 58 3.90 19.39 -27.84
CA PHE A 58 5.05 18.58 -27.48
C PHE A 58 5.88 18.18 -28.72
N GLY A 59 7.21 18.30 -28.60
CA GLY A 59 8.16 18.03 -29.69
C GLY A 59 9.13 19.19 -29.94
N LYS A 60 9.08 20.24 -29.12
CA LYS A 60 10.00 21.38 -29.18
C LYS A 60 11.42 20.96 -28.81
N PRO A 61 12.46 21.73 -29.21
CA PRO A 61 13.83 21.46 -28.79
C PRO A 61 13.93 21.31 -27.27
N GLY A 62 14.47 20.17 -26.82
CA GLY A 62 14.59 19.82 -25.39
C GLY A 62 13.52 18.86 -24.86
N ASP A 63 12.36 18.75 -25.52
CA ASP A 63 11.28 17.84 -25.11
C ASP A 63 11.70 16.38 -25.18
N ILE A 64 12.33 15.98 -26.29
CA ILE A 64 12.82 14.59 -26.48
C ILE A 64 13.90 14.25 -25.45
N ALA A 65 14.81 15.19 -25.17
CA ALA A 65 15.86 14.99 -24.16
C ALA A 65 15.27 14.86 -22.75
N ARG A 66 14.25 15.67 -22.43
CA ARG A 66 13.50 15.58 -21.17
C ARG A 66 12.75 14.25 -21.06
N LEU A 67 12.13 13.76 -22.13
CA LEU A 67 11.42 12.49 -22.14
C LEU A 67 12.38 11.34 -21.84
N ARG A 68 13.52 11.32 -22.52
CA ARG A 68 14.59 10.33 -22.29
C ARG A 68 15.03 10.34 -20.83
N ALA A 69 15.30 11.52 -20.28
CA ALA A 69 15.71 11.65 -18.88
C ALA A 69 14.63 11.13 -17.91
N PHE A 70 13.35 11.45 -18.14
CA PHE A 70 12.24 10.94 -17.33
C PHE A 70 12.12 9.42 -17.41
N LYS A 71 12.26 8.83 -18.60
CA LYS A 71 12.29 7.37 -18.80
C LYS A 71 13.43 6.74 -17.98
N ASP A 72 14.63 7.31 -18.07
CA ASP A 72 15.80 6.81 -17.32
C ASP A 72 15.59 6.86 -15.80
N TRP A 73 15.03 7.96 -15.29
CA TRP A 73 14.75 8.09 -13.85
C TRP A 73 13.65 7.14 -13.40
N HIS A 74 12.61 6.96 -14.22
CA HIS A 74 11.51 6.05 -13.89
C HIS A 74 11.99 4.59 -13.90
N ASN A 75 12.82 4.21 -14.87
CA ASN A 75 13.44 2.89 -14.91
C ASN A 75 14.35 2.66 -13.69
N MET A 76 15.09 3.68 -13.25
CA MET A 76 15.86 3.61 -12.01
C MET A 76 14.96 3.36 -10.80
N PHE A 77 13.85 4.09 -10.69
CA PHE A 77 12.86 3.86 -9.64
C PHE A 77 12.33 2.42 -9.67
N LEU A 78 11.86 1.94 -10.82
CA LEU A 78 11.31 0.58 -10.98
C LEU A 78 12.32 -0.50 -10.59
N ASN A 79 13.57 -0.35 -11.03
CA ASN A 79 14.64 -1.31 -10.74
C ASN A 79 14.87 -1.48 -9.24
N PHE A 80 14.77 -0.41 -8.44
CA PHE A 80 14.91 -0.50 -6.99
C PHE A 80 13.61 -0.87 -6.29
N SER A 81 12.45 -0.41 -6.76
CA SER A 81 11.15 -0.69 -6.12
C SER A 81 10.71 -2.14 -6.26
N GLN A 82 11.17 -2.83 -7.30
CA GLN A 82 10.87 -4.26 -7.55
C GLN A 82 11.78 -5.21 -6.75
N LYS A 83 12.82 -4.69 -6.12
CA LYS A 83 13.77 -5.44 -5.29
C LYS A 83 13.33 -5.36 -3.83
N ASN A 84 12.93 -6.49 -3.27
CA ASN A 84 12.36 -6.56 -1.92
C ASN A 84 13.34 -6.03 -0.86
N GLU A 85 14.62 -6.36 -0.98
CA GLU A 85 15.71 -5.92 -0.08
C GLU A 85 15.89 -4.39 -0.03
N HIS A 86 15.41 -3.67 -1.05
CA HIS A 86 15.54 -2.22 -1.14
C HIS A 86 14.25 -1.46 -0.84
N CYS A 87 13.08 -2.11 -0.87
CA CYS A 87 11.79 -1.44 -0.75
C CYS A 87 10.83 -2.21 0.17
N GLY A 88 10.42 -3.43 -0.21
CA GLY A 88 9.44 -4.22 0.55
C GLY A 88 9.88 -4.49 1.99
N LEU A 89 11.05 -5.12 2.15
CA LEU A 89 11.58 -5.52 3.45
C LEU A 89 11.91 -4.34 4.37
N ILE A 90 12.11 -3.14 3.81
CA ILE A 90 12.38 -1.94 4.60
C ILE A 90 11.13 -1.54 5.40
N LEU A 91 9.94 -1.59 4.77
CA LEU A 91 8.70 -1.33 5.49
C LEU A 91 8.45 -2.43 6.54
N GLU A 92 8.64 -3.70 6.16
CA GLU A 92 8.48 -4.82 7.09
C GLU A 92 9.43 -4.70 8.31
N LYS A 93 10.69 -4.28 8.10
CA LYS A 93 11.65 -4.05 9.19
C LYS A 93 11.19 -2.95 10.13
N LEU A 94 10.80 -1.80 9.60
CA LEU A 94 10.34 -0.66 10.42
C LEU A 94 9.11 -1.02 11.25
N LEU A 95 8.17 -1.78 10.67
CA LEU A 95 6.99 -2.25 11.40
C LEU A 95 7.39 -3.25 12.48
N PHE A 96 8.30 -4.19 12.19
CA PHE A 96 8.74 -5.20 13.15
C PHE A 96 9.39 -4.56 14.38
N ASP A 97 10.27 -3.59 14.15
CA ASP A 97 10.92 -2.81 15.21
C ASP A 97 9.93 -1.98 16.04
N THR A 98 8.73 -1.73 15.53
CA THR A 98 7.67 -1.01 16.26
C THR A 98 6.94 -1.93 17.24
N VAL A 99 6.73 -3.19 16.86
CA VAL A 99 5.90 -4.16 17.59
C VAL A 99 6.69 -5.08 18.52
N ASP A 100 8.02 -5.00 18.49
CA ASP A 100 8.92 -5.61 19.48
C ASP A 100 8.86 -4.82 20.81
N ASN A 101 7.72 -4.95 21.50
CA ASN A 101 7.41 -4.22 22.72
C ASN A 101 6.57 -5.04 23.71
N ASP A 102 6.16 -4.42 24.83
CA ASP A 102 5.46 -5.12 25.90
C ASP A 102 3.99 -5.47 25.60
N LEU A 103 3.39 -4.99 24.51
CA LEU A 103 1.98 -5.19 24.17
C LEU A 103 1.72 -6.46 23.35
N TYR A 104 2.74 -7.01 22.68
CA TYR A 104 2.58 -8.08 21.70
C TYR A 104 3.50 -9.27 21.95
N HIS A 105 2.99 -10.48 21.74
CA HIS A 105 3.82 -11.64 21.45
C HIS A 105 4.01 -11.73 19.94
N VAL A 106 5.25 -11.52 19.48
CA VAL A 106 5.58 -11.63 18.06
C VAL A 106 5.85 -13.10 17.73
N ILE A 107 5.16 -13.64 16.72
CA ILE A 107 5.36 -15.00 16.21
C ILE A 107 6.09 -14.92 14.88
N GLY A 108 7.19 -15.68 14.77
CA GLY A 108 8.08 -15.62 13.61
C GLY A 108 9.25 -14.67 13.82
N ALA A 109 9.79 -14.12 12.73
CA ALA A 109 10.93 -13.22 12.77
C ALA A 109 10.77 -12.08 11.75
N GLY A 110 11.28 -10.91 12.09
CA GLY A 110 11.34 -9.78 11.15
C GLY A 110 12.51 -9.90 10.16
N PRO A 111 12.55 -9.04 9.13
CA PRO A 111 13.71 -8.89 8.28
C PRO A 111 14.97 -8.54 9.09
N GLN A 112 16.13 -8.99 8.64
CA GLN A 112 17.43 -8.73 9.29
C GLN A 112 18.46 -8.34 8.24
N PHE A 113 19.48 -7.60 8.65
CA PHE A 113 20.62 -7.30 7.79
C PHE A 113 21.56 -8.50 7.75
N ASP A 114 21.97 -8.91 6.56
CA ASP A 114 23.02 -9.91 6.36
C ASP A 114 24.42 -9.30 6.53
N ASP A 115 25.46 -10.12 6.35
CA ASP A 115 26.87 -9.67 6.45
C ASP A 115 27.25 -8.63 5.37
N ASN A 116 26.48 -8.53 4.29
CA ASN A 116 26.67 -7.55 3.23
C ASN A 116 25.92 -6.23 3.51
N GLY A 117 25.11 -6.19 4.57
CA GLY A 117 24.26 -5.06 4.92
C GLY A 117 22.98 -4.97 4.08
N ASP A 118 22.60 -6.04 3.40
CA ASP A 118 21.32 -6.15 2.70
C ASP A 118 20.25 -6.76 3.61
N LEU A 119 19.01 -6.30 3.48
CA LEU A 119 17.91 -6.90 4.23
C LEU A 119 17.52 -8.24 3.61
N ILE A 120 17.44 -9.25 4.47
CA ILE A 120 16.97 -10.60 4.14
C ILE A 120 15.80 -10.97 5.04
N LYS A 121 14.97 -11.88 4.54
CA LYS A 121 13.92 -12.55 5.33
C LYS A 121 14.38 -13.97 5.60
N LEU A 122 14.48 -14.34 6.88
CA LEU A 122 14.98 -15.67 7.26
C LEU A 122 13.96 -16.76 6.90
N PRO A 123 14.40 -17.99 6.59
CA PRO A 123 13.50 -19.13 6.45
C PRO A 123 12.67 -19.32 7.73
N GLY A 124 11.35 -19.46 7.57
CA GLY A 124 10.42 -19.58 8.71
C GLY A 124 10.10 -18.27 9.44
N ALA A 125 10.51 -17.12 8.89
CA ALA A 125 10.13 -15.81 9.40
C ALA A 125 8.61 -15.59 9.36
N GLU A 126 7.94 -16.11 8.33
CA GLU A 126 6.50 -15.97 8.13
C GLU A 126 5.72 -17.11 8.81
N VAL A 127 4.57 -16.77 9.39
CA VAL A 127 3.68 -17.74 10.02
C VAL A 127 2.84 -18.46 8.97
N LEU A 128 3.09 -19.76 8.84
CA LEU A 128 2.38 -20.65 7.92
C LEU A 128 1.29 -21.49 8.60
N SER A 129 1.30 -21.52 9.94
CA SER A 129 0.28 -22.22 10.73
C SER A 129 0.14 -21.58 12.11
N TYR A 130 -1.07 -21.61 12.66
CA TYR A 130 -1.38 -21.11 14.00
C TYR A 130 -2.58 -21.88 14.56
N GLY A 131 -2.57 -22.23 15.84
CA GLY A 131 -3.68 -22.94 16.48
C GLY A 131 -4.05 -24.29 15.82
N GLY A 132 -3.09 -25.00 15.23
CA GLY A 132 -3.33 -26.24 14.49
C GLY A 132 -3.95 -26.05 13.09
N LYS A 133 -4.14 -24.81 12.63
CA LYS A 133 -4.65 -24.46 11.30
C LYS A 133 -3.51 -24.09 10.38
N LEU A 134 -3.64 -24.45 9.11
CA LEU A 134 -2.71 -24.06 8.06
C LEU A 134 -3.22 -22.79 7.37
N ILE A 135 -2.30 -21.90 7.04
CA ILE A 135 -2.64 -20.69 6.29
C ILE A 135 -3.12 -21.06 4.88
N TYR A 136 -4.03 -20.25 4.33
CA TYR A 136 -4.42 -20.33 2.93
C TYR A 136 -3.19 -20.34 2.01
N LYS A 137 -3.12 -21.34 1.13
CA LYS A 137 -2.00 -21.61 0.21
C LYS A 137 -0.65 -21.80 0.88
N VAL A 138 -0.61 -22.57 1.96
CA VAL A 138 0.62 -22.96 2.66
C VAL A 138 1.70 -23.51 1.72
N GLU A 139 1.32 -24.20 0.64
CA GLU A 139 2.24 -24.76 -0.37
C GLU A 139 3.03 -23.69 -1.13
N SER A 140 2.56 -22.44 -1.15
CA SER A 140 3.30 -21.32 -1.71
C SER A 140 4.45 -20.86 -0.81
N GLY A 141 4.48 -21.29 0.45
CA GLY A 141 5.46 -20.88 1.46
C GLY A 141 5.33 -19.42 1.89
N ALA A 142 4.24 -18.73 1.53
CA ALA A 142 4.04 -17.32 1.82
C ALA A 142 2.93 -17.09 2.86
N GLY A 143 3.31 -16.61 4.04
CA GLY A 143 2.43 -16.25 5.15
C GLY A 143 2.15 -14.74 5.25
N PHE A 144 1.77 -14.30 6.44
CA PHE A 144 1.73 -12.87 6.77
C PHE A 144 3.14 -12.31 6.91
N ASP A 145 3.29 -11.02 6.60
CA ASP A 145 4.57 -10.33 6.74
C ASP A 145 5.00 -10.28 8.22
N GLN A 146 4.04 -10.11 9.13
CA GLN A 146 4.19 -10.29 10.57
C GLN A 146 2.95 -10.92 11.18
N PHE A 147 3.12 -11.64 12.29
CA PHE A 147 2.02 -12.22 13.04
C PHE A 147 2.21 -11.94 14.53
N LEU A 148 1.18 -11.38 15.15
CA LEU A 148 1.23 -10.89 16.52
C LEU A 148 0.10 -11.53 17.34
N ILE A 149 0.28 -11.62 18.64
CA ILE A 149 -0.80 -11.91 19.59
C ILE A 149 -0.82 -10.75 20.60
N HIS A 150 -1.96 -10.11 20.76
CA HIS A 150 -2.12 -9.06 21.75
C HIS A 150 -2.09 -9.67 23.16
N LYS A 151 -1.18 -9.22 24.03
CA LYS A 151 -0.95 -9.92 25.32
C LYS A 151 -2.14 -9.88 26.27
N ASP A 152 -2.91 -8.79 26.26
CA ASP A 152 -4.02 -8.62 27.20
C ASP A 152 -5.29 -9.37 26.77
N THR A 153 -5.52 -9.50 25.46
CA THR A 153 -6.76 -10.07 24.90
C THR A 153 -6.56 -11.45 24.26
N ASP A 154 -5.31 -11.89 24.10
CA ASP A 154 -4.90 -13.10 23.40
C ASP A 154 -5.37 -13.19 21.93
N ILE A 155 -5.73 -12.04 21.34
CA ILE A 155 -6.22 -11.98 19.96
C ILE A 155 -5.05 -12.08 18.98
N PRO A 156 -5.04 -13.08 18.07
CA PRO A 156 -4.04 -13.16 17.01
C PRO A 156 -4.33 -12.15 15.91
N MET A 157 -3.27 -11.59 15.33
CA MET A 157 -3.30 -10.55 14.30
C MET A 157 -2.33 -10.89 13.18
N GLY A 158 -2.81 -10.82 11.93
CA GLY A 158 -2.00 -11.01 10.74
C GLY A 158 -1.77 -9.70 10.01
N ILE A 159 -0.51 -9.26 9.89
CA ILE A 159 -0.13 -8.00 9.25
C ILE A 159 0.41 -8.27 7.85
N GLU A 160 -0.15 -7.56 6.87
CA GLU A 160 0.37 -7.49 5.50
C GLU A 160 0.90 -6.07 5.24
N ALA A 161 2.16 -5.96 4.84
CA ALA A 161 2.85 -4.71 4.56
C ALA A 161 2.99 -4.50 3.04
N LYS A 162 2.57 -3.33 2.54
CA LYS A 162 2.60 -3.01 1.10
C LYS A 162 3.19 -1.64 0.84
N ASN A 163 4.48 -1.66 0.50
CA ASN A 163 5.28 -0.47 0.21
C ASN A 163 5.29 -0.08 -1.28
N LYS A 164 4.11 -0.15 -1.92
CA LYS A 164 3.94 0.14 -3.34
C LYS A 164 3.25 1.49 -3.56
N ARG A 165 3.43 2.11 -4.73
CA ARG A 165 2.83 3.44 -4.99
C ARG A 165 1.37 3.36 -5.44
N GLU A 166 0.91 2.20 -5.87
CA GLU A 166 -0.48 1.95 -6.31
C GLU A 166 -1.41 2.13 -5.11
N TRP A 167 -2.55 2.77 -5.37
CA TRP A 167 -3.65 2.76 -4.41
C TRP A 167 -4.19 1.34 -4.26
N ILE A 168 -4.47 0.97 -3.02
CA ILE A 168 -5.17 -0.26 -2.71
C ILE A 168 -6.66 0.06 -2.61
N TYR A 169 -7.45 -0.61 -3.45
CA TYR A 169 -8.91 -0.59 -3.50
C TYR A 169 -9.50 -1.88 -2.91
N PRO A 170 -10.81 -1.94 -2.58
CA PRO A 170 -11.41 -3.14 -1.98
C PRO A 170 -11.19 -4.39 -2.84
N ALA A 171 -11.32 -4.27 -4.16
CA ALA A 171 -11.08 -5.35 -5.11
C ALA A 171 -9.60 -5.63 -5.42
N SER A 172 -8.63 -5.22 -4.58
CA SER A 172 -7.21 -5.51 -4.82
C SER A 172 -6.84 -6.93 -4.40
N LEU A 173 -5.93 -7.57 -5.14
CA LEU A 173 -5.41 -8.89 -4.77
C LEU A 173 -4.85 -8.93 -3.35
N GLU A 174 -4.13 -7.88 -2.93
CA GLU A 174 -3.52 -7.83 -1.60
C GLU A 174 -4.54 -7.89 -0.47
N VAL A 175 -5.70 -7.24 -0.66
CA VAL A 175 -6.81 -7.24 0.31
C VAL A 175 -7.38 -8.63 0.46
N TRP A 176 -7.77 -9.27 -0.65
CA TRP A 176 -8.42 -10.57 -0.61
C TRP A 176 -7.47 -11.70 -0.21
N ARG A 177 -6.18 -11.59 -0.54
CA ARG A 177 -5.17 -12.54 -0.07
C ARG A 177 -4.97 -12.44 1.44
N MET A 178 -4.90 -11.23 1.99
CA MET A 178 -4.83 -11.00 3.44
C MET A 178 -6.07 -11.56 4.14
N ILE A 179 -7.27 -11.29 3.61
CA ILE A 179 -8.54 -11.82 4.13
C ILE A 179 -8.54 -13.36 4.12
N ALA A 180 -8.19 -14.00 3.01
CA ALA A 180 -8.15 -15.47 2.92
C ALA A 180 -7.24 -16.08 4.00
N ARG A 181 -6.05 -15.51 4.19
CA ARG A 181 -5.10 -15.94 5.23
C ARG A 181 -5.68 -15.75 6.63
N ALA A 182 -6.31 -14.60 6.88
CA ALA A 182 -6.94 -14.29 8.16
C ALA A 182 -8.13 -15.20 8.48
N CYS A 183 -8.98 -15.51 7.51
CA CYS A 183 -10.07 -16.48 7.68
C CYS A 183 -9.55 -17.87 8.05
N THR A 184 -8.45 -18.33 7.44
CA THR A 184 -7.87 -19.65 7.74
C THR A 184 -7.21 -19.72 9.12
N LEU A 185 -6.53 -18.66 9.56
CA LEU A 185 -5.85 -18.63 10.85
C LEU A 185 -6.72 -18.08 11.99
N GLU A 186 -7.92 -17.58 11.68
CA GLU A 186 -8.82 -16.89 12.59
C GLU A 186 -8.12 -15.78 13.38
N CYS A 187 -7.51 -14.87 12.64
CA CYS A 187 -6.82 -13.71 13.19
C CYS A 187 -7.39 -12.41 12.63
N LEU A 188 -7.23 -11.31 13.36
CA LEU A 188 -7.58 -9.98 12.87
C LEU A 188 -6.66 -9.59 11.70
N PRO A 189 -7.19 -9.31 10.50
CA PRO A 189 -6.38 -8.84 9.39
C PRO A 189 -6.02 -7.36 9.51
N ILE A 190 -4.75 -7.04 9.30
CA ILE A 190 -4.22 -5.67 9.33
C ILE A 190 -3.45 -5.40 8.04
N LEU A 191 -3.85 -4.39 7.27
CA LEU A 191 -3.13 -3.93 6.09
C LEU A 191 -2.39 -2.64 6.40
N VAL A 192 -1.06 -2.69 6.33
CA VAL A 192 -0.21 -1.49 6.34
C VAL A 192 0.21 -1.17 4.92
N SER A 193 -0.12 0.03 4.42
CA SER A 193 0.24 0.40 3.05
C SER A 193 0.57 1.89 2.92
N ARG A 194 1.29 2.24 1.85
CA ARG A 194 1.55 3.66 1.55
C ARG A 194 0.28 4.43 1.17
N LYS A 195 -0.58 3.82 0.35
CA LYS A 195 -1.80 4.44 -0.20
C LYS A 195 -2.97 3.46 -0.10
N LEU A 196 -3.96 3.82 0.70
CA LEU A 196 -5.19 3.07 0.89
C LEU A 196 -6.35 3.98 0.52
N SER A 197 -7.22 3.56 -0.41
CA SER A 197 -8.33 4.43 -0.81
C SER A 197 -9.31 4.62 0.35
N TYR A 198 -9.97 5.78 0.40
CA TYR A 198 -10.97 6.06 1.44
C TYR A 198 -12.07 5.00 1.45
N ILE A 199 -12.59 4.64 0.26
CA ILE A 199 -13.57 3.56 0.08
C ILE A 199 -13.04 2.23 0.66
N THR A 200 -11.74 1.95 0.59
CA THR A 200 -11.18 0.75 1.22
C THR A 200 -11.14 0.85 2.73
N ARG A 201 -10.62 1.96 3.28
CA ARG A 201 -10.44 2.11 4.73
C ARG A 201 -11.77 2.37 5.47
N ALA A 202 -12.45 3.45 5.10
CA ALA A 202 -13.65 3.89 5.79
C ALA A 202 -14.90 3.13 5.33
N GLY A 203 -14.98 2.76 4.04
CA GLY A 203 -16.10 1.98 3.52
C GLY A 203 -15.98 0.50 3.85
N PHE A 204 -15.06 -0.19 3.17
CA PHE A 204 -14.98 -1.65 3.24
C PHE A 204 -14.42 -2.14 4.58
N PHE A 205 -13.22 -1.71 4.98
CA PHE A 205 -12.53 -2.26 6.15
C PHE A 205 -13.30 -2.07 7.47
N SER A 206 -13.82 -0.86 7.70
CA SER A 206 -14.62 -0.56 8.90
C SER A 206 -15.86 -1.46 9.01
N ASN A 207 -16.49 -1.83 7.89
CA ASN A 207 -17.70 -2.66 7.85
C ASN A 207 -17.44 -4.15 8.04
N PHE A 208 -16.23 -4.62 7.73
CA PHE A 208 -15.89 -6.05 7.77
C PHE A 208 -14.83 -6.40 8.83
N GLY A 209 -14.55 -5.49 9.78
CA GLY A 209 -13.63 -5.75 10.89
C GLY A 209 -12.17 -5.86 10.48
N ILE A 210 -11.76 -5.17 9.42
CA ILE A 210 -10.39 -5.15 8.94
C ILE A 210 -9.72 -3.85 9.39
N LEU A 211 -8.49 -3.89 9.86
CA LEU A 211 -7.74 -2.66 10.18
C LEU A 211 -6.86 -2.25 9.00
N GLY A 212 -6.91 -0.97 8.65
CA GLY A 212 -6.07 -0.38 7.60
C GLY A 212 -5.26 0.76 8.14
N PHE A 213 -3.95 0.73 7.91
CA PHE A 213 -3.03 1.80 8.30
C PHE A 213 -2.28 2.34 7.08
N GLN A 214 -2.34 3.67 6.90
CA GLN A 214 -1.66 4.34 5.81
C GLN A 214 -0.36 5.00 6.28
N SER A 215 0.80 4.49 5.83
CA SER A 215 2.11 5.05 6.18
C SER A 215 2.41 6.40 5.53
N GLN A 216 1.69 6.75 4.47
CA GLN A 216 1.87 7.94 3.61
C GLN A 216 3.19 8.02 2.83
N PHE A 217 4.26 7.40 3.34
CA PHE A 217 5.60 7.40 2.75
C PHE A 217 5.95 6.06 2.12
N GLN A 218 6.77 6.12 1.08
CA GLN A 218 7.42 4.94 0.53
C GLN A 218 8.84 4.82 1.08
N TYR A 219 9.13 3.73 1.78
CA TYR A 219 10.43 3.55 2.42
C TYR A 219 11.41 2.80 1.53
N PHE A 220 12.64 3.25 1.45
CA PHE A 220 13.71 2.60 0.70
C PHE A 220 14.96 2.48 1.55
N SER A 221 15.76 1.45 1.31
CA SER A 221 17.10 1.39 1.91
C SER A 221 17.92 2.57 1.44
N ASN A 222 18.66 3.21 2.34
CA ASN A 222 19.59 4.27 1.97
C ASN A 222 20.71 3.78 1.04
N SER A 223 20.96 2.46 0.96
CA SER A 223 21.94 1.86 0.05
C SER A 223 21.64 2.16 -1.43
N VAL A 224 20.36 2.30 -1.82
CA VAL A 224 19.98 2.61 -3.22
C VAL A 224 20.58 3.94 -3.68
N ASN A 225 20.79 4.88 -2.76
CA ASN A 225 21.40 6.15 -3.09
C ASN A 225 22.89 5.99 -3.40
N ALA A 226 23.62 5.15 -2.66
CA ALA A 226 25.01 4.83 -2.99
C ALA A 226 25.12 4.01 -4.29
N LEU A 227 24.30 2.96 -4.44
CA LEU A 227 24.28 2.08 -5.62
C LEU A 227 23.96 2.83 -6.91
N SER A 228 23.11 3.86 -6.83
CA SER A 228 22.79 4.73 -7.97
C SER A 228 23.82 5.85 -8.20
N LYS A 229 24.98 5.85 -7.53
CA LYS A 229 25.97 6.94 -7.56
C LYS A 229 25.35 8.29 -7.18
N TYR A 230 24.53 8.29 -6.13
CA TYR A 230 23.78 9.43 -5.58
C TYR A 230 22.72 10.01 -6.52
N ARG A 231 22.39 9.30 -7.61
CA ARG A 231 21.40 9.73 -8.59
C ARG A 231 19.97 9.48 -8.14
N PHE A 232 19.72 8.53 -7.23
CA PHE A 232 18.36 8.21 -6.80
C PHE A 232 17.72 9.40 -6.08
N LYS A 233 18.38 9.95 -5.05
CA LYS A 233 17.89 11.16 -4.36
C LYS A 233 17.75 12.34 -5.33
N GLN A 234 18.74 12.55 -6.20
CA GLN A 234 18.76 13.70 -7.11
C GLN A 234 17.73 13.62 -8.24
N ASN A 235 17.42 12.43 -8.75
CA ASN A 235 16.60 12.28 -9.96
C ASN A 235 15.22 11.68 -9.71
N VAL A 236 15.07 10.85 -8.67
CA VAL A 236 13.78 10.21 -8.33
C VAL A 236 13.03 11.05 -7.30
N ILE A 237 13.70 11.48 -6.22
CA ILE A 237 13.03 12.17 -5.10
C ILE A 237 12.85 13.66 -5.38
N ALA A 238 13.85 14.32 -5.98
CA ALA A 238 13.85 15.78 -6.15
C ALA A 238 12.63 16.31 -6.93
N LYS A 239 12.00 17.37 -6.42
CA LYS A 239 10.76 18.00 -6.94
C LYS A 239 10.84 18.37 -8.42
N GLU A 240 11.98 18.89 -8.87
CA GLU A 240 12.22 19.32 -10.26
C GLU A 240 12.41 18.15 -11.25
N ARG A 241 12.41 16.91 -10.76
CA ARG A 241 12.67 15.69 -11.53
C ARG A 241 11.44 14.79 -11.52
N LEU A 242 11.54 13.52 -11.10
CA LEU A 242 10.34 12.71 -10.89
C LEU A 242 9.50 13.20 -9.70
N GLY A 243 10.12 13.87 -8.72
CA GLY A 243 9.38 14.52 -7.63
C GLY A 243 8.66 13.56 -6.69
N PHE A 244 9.16 12.33 -6.51
CA PHE A 244 8.61 11.40 -5.52
C PHE A 244 9.09 11.80 -4.11
N ALA A 245 8.62 12.96 -3.64
CA ALA A 245 9.06 13.62 -2.42
C ALA A 245 8.69 12.86 -1.13
N ASP A 246 7.72 11.96 -1.23
CA ASP A 246 7.25 11.07 -0.18
C ASP A 246 8.14 9.82 0.02
N ILE A 247 9.21 9.67 -0.76
CA ILE A 247 10.20 8.62 -0.53
C ILE A 247 11.08 8.97 0.67
N LYS A 248 11.22 8.02 1.60
CA LYS A 248 12.15 8.10 2.73
C LYS A 248 13.28 7.09 2.56
N LEU A 249 14.51 7.57 2.62
CA LEU A 249 15.71 6.72 2.63
C LEU A 249 16.07 6.38 4.07
N VAL A 250 16.04 5.09 4.39
CA VAL A 250 16.19 4.56 5.75
C VAL A 250 17.58 3.96 5.92
N LYS A 251 18.27 4.33 6.99
CA LYS A 251 19.53 3.74 7.41
C LYS A 251 19.28 2.61 8.42
N PRO A 252 20.21 1.64 8.56
CA PRO A 252 20.08 0.58 9.57
C PRO A 252 19.94 1.06 11.01
N THR A 253 20.41 2.27 11.31
CA THR A 253 20.39 2.90 12.64
C THR A 253 19.20 3.82 12.88
N ASP A 254 18.34 4.02 11.87
CA ASP A 254 17.14 4.85 12.04
C ASP A 254 16.10 4.09 12.86
N THR A 255 15.39 4.79 13.74
CA THR A 255 14.28 4.23 14.51
C THR A 255 12.98 4.26 13.70
N PRO A 256 11.98 3.44 14.06
CA PRO A 256 10.66 3.52 13.45
C PRO A 256 10.04 4.93 13.53
N PRO A 257 9.29 5.36 12.51
CA PRO A 257 8.58 6.62 12.54
C PRO A 257 7.52 6.70 13.65
N ASN A 258 7.32 7.88 14.24
CA ASN A 258 6.34 8.09 15.33
C ASN A 258 4.91 7.68 14.99
N HIS A 259 4.47 7.83 13.74
CA HIS A 259 3.12 7.42 13.34
C HIS A 259 2.94 5.89 13.38
N PHE A 260 4.02 5.11 13.23
CA PHE A 260 3.97 3.65 13.42
C PHE A 260 3.80 3.36 14.91
N LEU A 261 4.63 3.97 15.76
CA LEU A 261 4.54 3.86 17.21
C LEU A 261 3.16 4.26 17.72
N HIS A 262 2.58 5.34 17.20
CA HIS A 262 1.26 5.79 17.59
C HIS A 262 0.17 4.77 17.23
N PHE A 263 0.20 4.24 16.00
CA PHE A 263 -0.75 3.22 15.56
C PHE A 263 -0.65 1.94 16.42
N PHE A 264 0.54 1.38 16.58
CA PHE A 264 0.72 0.12 17.30
C PHE A 264 0.63 0.25 18.82
N ASN A 265 0.88 1.42 19.41
CA ASN A 265 0.82 1.56 20.88
C ASN A 265 -0.50 2.13 21.38
N ASN A 266 -1.30 2.77 20.52
CA ASN A 266 -2.54 3.44 20.94
C ASN A 266 -3.75 2.95 20.13
N ILE A 267 -3.73 3.14 18.81
CA ILE A 267 -4.90 2.87 17.95
C ILE A 267 -5.21 1.37 17.92
N LEU A 268 -4.23 0.52 17.59
CA LEU A 268 -4.44 -0.91 17.46
C LEU A 268 -4.93 -1.55 18.77
N PRO A 269 -4.29 -1.34 19.94
CA PRO A 269 -4.79 -1.86 21.21
C PRO A 269 -6.21 -1.40 21.55
N ALA A 270 -6.55 -0.13 21.27
CA ALA A 270 -7.88 0.40 21.55
C ALA A 270 -9.00 -0.22 20.69
N HIS A 271 -8.66 -0.79 19.54
CA HIS A 271 -9.63 -1.29 18.57
C HIS A 271 -9.55 -2.80 18.29
N VAL A 272 -8.57 -3.51 18.85
CA VAL A 272 -8.28 -4.91 18.53
C VAL A 272 -9.49 -5.82 18.73
N GLU A 273 -10.18 -5.74 19.87
CA GLU A 273 -11.35 -6.58 20.18
C GLU A 273 -12.53 -6.26 19.27
N THR A 274 -12.85 -4.98 19.10
CA THR A 274 -13.98 -4.54 18.29
C THR A 274 -13.84 -5.00 16.84
N TYR A 275 -12.67 -4.78 16.24
CA TYR A 275 -12.43 -5.17 14.86
C TYR A 275 -12.34 -6.69 14.70
N TYR A 276 -11.71 -7.40 15.65
CA TYR A 276 -11.63 -8.85 15.60
C TYR A 276 -13.02 -9.50 15.67
N ASN A 277 -13.86 -9.10 16.61
CA ASN A 277 -15.22 -9.63 16.73
C ASN A 277 -16.03 -9.37 15.46
N LYS A 278 -15.96 -8.14 14.92
CA LYS A 278 -16.63 -7.79 13.67
C LYS A 278 -16.12 -8.60 12.47
N PHE A 279 -14.82 -8.88 12.41
CA PHE A 279 -14.24 -9.73 11.36
C PHE A 279 -14.77 -11.16 11.48
N MET A 280 -14.81 -11.70 12.70
CA MET A 280 -15.30 -13.06 12.96
C MET A 280 -16.78 -13.22 12.63
N GLU A 281 -17.60 -12.20 12.89
CA GLU A 281 -19.02 -12.14 12.47
C GLU A 281 -19.18 -12.19 10.94
N ASN A 282 -18.24 -11.59 10.20
CA ASN A 282 -18.25 -11.55 8.74
C ASN A 282 -17.39 -12.64 8.08
N LYS A 283 -16.74 -13.51 8.86
CA LYS A 283 -15.73 -14.45 8.37
C LYS A 283 -16.27 -15.35 7.26
N ASP A 284 -17.51 -15.81 7.38
CA ASP A 284 -18.09 -16.77 6.45
C ASP A 284 -18.28 -16.17 5.05
N ILE A 285 -18.87 -14.98 4.94
CA ILE A 285 -19.03 -14.29 3.66
C ILE A 285 -17.68 -13.86 3.08
N LEU A 286 -16.77 -13.37 3.92
CA LEU A 286 -15.41 -13.02 3.49
C LEU A 286 -14.65 -14.23 2.97
N SER A 287 -14.74 -15.37 3.66
CA SER A 287 -14.11 -16.64 3.27
C SER A 287 -14.68 -17.17 1.95
N LYS A 288 -16.00 -17.14 1.77
CA LYS A 288 -16.67 -17.53 0.52
C LYS A 288 -16.06 -16.79 -0.69
N TYR A 289 -15.89 -15.48 -0.60
CA TYR A 289 -15.37 -14.70 -1.72
C TYR A 289 -13.85 -14.79 -1.86
N ALA A 290 -13.12 -14.72 -0.76
CA ALA A 290 -11.66 -14.76 -0.76
C ALA A 290 -11.13 -16.11 -1.26
N ILE A 291 -11.71 -17.22 -0.77
CA ILE A 291 -11.22 -18.60 -0.98
C ILE A 291 -12.06 -19.31 -2.03
N GLU A 292 -13.37 -19.48 -1.82
CA GLU A 292 -14.19 -20.35 -2.68
C GLU A 292 -14.41 -19.76 -4.08
N LYS A 293 -14.71 -18.46 -4.17
CA LYS A 293 -14.79 -17.74 -5.45
C LYS A 293 -13.42 -17.29 -5.98
N GLY A 294 -12.35 -17.48 -5.20
CA GLY A 294 -10.97 -17.29 -5.65
C GLY A 294 -10.51 -15.84 -5.79
N MET A 295 -11.09 -14.87 -5.07
CA MET A 295 -10.62 -13.47 -5.18
C MET A 295 -9.15 -13.29 -4.72
N ALA A 296 -8.66 -14.19 -3.85
CA ALA A 296 -7.26 -14.25 -3.41
C ALA A 296 -6.29 -14.87 -4.45
N GLU A 297 -6.79 -15.31 -5.60
CA GLU A 297 -5.99 -15.99 -6.63
C GLU A 297 -5.18 -15.02 -7.49
N ASN A 298 -3.90 -15.36 -7.72
CA ASN A 298 -2.97 -14.56 -8.54
C ASN A 298 -3.34 -14.55 -10.03
N ASN A 299 -4.00 -15.60 -10.52
CA ASN A 299 -4.35 -15.75 -11.94
C ASN A 299 -5.66 -15.03 -12.31
N MET A 300 -6.40 -14.48 -11.34
CA MET A 300 -7.63 -13.75 -11.58
C MET A 300 -7.34 -12.34 -12.09
N SER A 301 -7.99 -11.98 -13.20
CA SER A 301 -7.89 -10.65 -13.79
C SER A 301 -8.50 -9.59 -12.85
N GLN A 302 -7.99 -8.35 -12.91
CA GLN A 302 -8.55 -7.27 -12.08
C GLN A 302 -10.03 -6.98 -12.42
N ARG A 303 -10.42 -7.16 -13.69
CA ARG A 303 -11.81 -6.98 -14.13
C ARG A 303 -12.73 -8.01 -13.48
N ASP A 304 -12.32 -9.26 -13.44
CA ASP A 304 -13.16 -10.33 -12.89
C ASP A 304 -13.19 -10.26 -11.36
N ARG A 305 -12.07 -9.89 -10.72
CA ARG A 305 -12.05 -9.59 -9.28
C ARG A 305 -12.99 -8.43 -8.95
N TYR A 306 -13.06 -7.39 -9.77
CA TYR A 306 -14.00 -6.30 -9.56
C TYR A 306 -15.46 -6.74 -9.70
N LYS A 307 -15.80 -7.62 -10.65
CA LYS A 307 -17.16 -8.19 -10.75
C LYS A 307 -17.54 -8.98 -9.51
N LEU A 308 -16.65 -9.85 -9.03
CA LEU A 308 -16.87 -10.61 -7.79
C LEU A 308 -16.99 -9.70 -6.57
N TYR A 309 -16.26 -8.59 -6.54
CA TYR A 309 -16.45 -7.57 -5.51
C TYR A 309 -17.87 -6.97 -5.57
N GLN A 310 -18.42 -6.66 -6.75
CA GLN A 310 -19.80 -6.18 -6.85
C GLN A 310 -20.82 -7.23 -6.38
N GLU A 311 -20.64 -8.49 -6.76
CA GLU A 311 -21.48 -9.59 -6.23
C GLU A 311 -21.38 -9.70 -4.70
N PHE A 312 -20.17 -9.55 -4.14
CA PHE A 312 -19.96 -9.51 -2.70
C PHE A 312 -20.73 -8.36 -2.04
N LYS A 313 -20.68 -7.15 -2.62
CA LYS A 313 -21.41 -5.99 -2.09
C LYS A 313 -22.91 -6.24 -2.01
N GLU A 314 -23.48 -6.79 -3.09
CA GLU A 314 -24.89 -7.14 -3.17
C GLU A 314 -25.28 -8.18 -2.11
N GLU A 315 -24.48 -9.25 -1.97
CA GLU A 315 -24.76 -10.32 -1.01
C GLU A 315 -24.54 -9.90 0.45
N ALA A 316 -23.58 -9.02 0.71
CA ALA A 316 -23.30 -8.48 2.03
C ALA A 316 -24.24 -7.34 2.43
N GLU A 317 -25.19 -6.96 1.57
CA GLU A 317 -26.05 -5.77 1.74
C GLU A 317 -25.24 -4.51 2.08
N TYR A 318 -24.06 -4.38 1.46
CA TYR A 318 -23.10 -3.31 1.72
C TYR A 318 -23.06 -2.31 0.56
N GLU A 319 -23.34 -1.05 0.87
CA GLU A 319 -23.20 0.07 -0.06
C GLU A 319 -21.87 0.79 0.17
N ASP A 320 -21.23 1.22 -0.91
CA ASP A 320 -20.03 2.04 -0.76
C ASP A 320 -20.45 3.41 -0.24
N ILE A 321 -19.61 4.02 0.59
CA ILE A 321 -19.84 5.38 1.07
C ILE A 321 -19.98 6.31 -0.14
N ASP A 322 -21.13 6.99 -0.24
CA ASP A 322 -21.29 8.04 -1.24
C ASP A 322 -20.35 9.21 -0.90
N TRP A 323 -19.44 9.48 -1.83
CA TRP A 323 -18.37 10.46 -1.65
C TRP A 323 -18.91 11.90 -1.78
N GLU A 324 -20.06 12.10 -2.42
CA GLU A 324 -20.63 13.43 -2.63
C GLU A 324 -21.35 13.96 -1.38
N GLU A 325 -21.89 13.10 -0.51
CA GLU A 325 -22.74 13.51 0.60
C GLU A 325 -22.01 13.71 1.95
N ASN A 326 -20.81 13.13 2.15
CA ASN A 326 -20.17 13.05 3.47
C ASN A 326 -19.01 14.03 3.75
N ASN A 327 -18.87 15.10 2.97
CA ASN A 327 -17.77 16.07 3.12
C ASN A 327 -17.84 17.00 4.35
N ALA A 328 -18.49 16.61 5.47
CA ALA A 328 -18.67 17.51 6.61
C ALA A 328 -18.23 16.98 7.98
N GLU A 329 -18.52 15.75 8.41
CA GLU A 329 -18.31 15.42 9.83
C GLU A 329 -17.91 13.95 10.07
N THR A 330 -16.76 13.78 10.74
CA THR A 330 -16.27 12.60 11.47
C THR A 330 -15.68 11.42 10.69
N ASP A 331 -14.39 11.52 10.31
CA ASP A 331 -13.52 10.35 10.28
C ASP A 331 -12.93 10.16 11.70
N PRO A 332 -13.27 9.08 12.44
CA PRO A 332 -12.79 8.86 13.81
C PRO A 332 -11.28 8.58 13.90
N PHE A 333 -10.58 8.55 12.75
CA PHE A 333 -9.12 8.47 12.67
C PHE A 333 -8.48 9.75 12.10
N ASP A 334 -9.28 10.76 11.77
CA ASP A 334 -8.77 12.10 11.43
C ASP A 334 -8.68 12.89 12.75
N ASP A 335 -7.73 12.46 13.57
CA ASP A 335 -7.30 13.14 14.79
C ASP A 335 -6.66 14.45 14.32
N GLY A 336 -7.49 15.48 14.16
CA GLY A 336 -7.20 16.68 13.40
C GLY A 336 -5.76 17.13 13.48
N GLU A 337 -5.11 17.23 12.31
CA GLU A 337 -3.76 17.76 12.07
C GLU A 337 -2.99 18.10 13.35
N ASP A 338 -2.28 17.11 13.90
CA ASP A 338 -1.07 17.42 14.65
C ASP A 338 -0.15 18.18 13.68
N GLN A 339 -0.16 19.51 13.82
CA GLN A 339 0.75 20.42 13.15
C GLN A 339 2.16 20.07 13.62
N PHE A 340 2.77 19.09 12.97
CA PHE A 340 4.21 18.91 13.00
C PHE A 340 4.82 20.16 12.36
N GLU A 341 5.08 21.17 13.17
CA GLU A 341 5.99 22.27 12.82
C GLU A 341 7.33 21.64 12.45
N PHE A 342 7.59 21.54 11.15
CA PHE A 342 8.93 21.29 10.64
C PHE A 342 9.78 22.53 10.95
N LYS A 343 10.53 22.48 12.06
CA LYS A 343 11.69 23.36 12.27
C LYS A 343 12.91 22.82 11.53
#